data_AF-A0A9E5R1E8-F1
#
_entry.id   AF-A0A9E5R1E8-F1
#
_cell.length_a   1.000
_cell.length_b   1.000
_cell.length_c   1.000
_cell.angle_alpha   90.00
_cell.angle_beta   90.00
_cell.angle_gamma   90.00
#
_symmetry.space_group_name_H-M   'P 1'
#
loop_
_entity.id
_entity.type
_entity.pdbx_description
1 polymer ?
#
loop_
_entity_poly.entity_id
_entity_poly.type
_entity_poly.pdbx_seq_one_letter_code
_entity_poly.pdbx_strand_id
1 'polypeptide(L)'
;MPPQGITPNIPGGVVDEVGGVKLGDPNVTWTISERTFQSRYPDGMTFGLSISSSAGEIQQARVVFTHAITSQNTQPAQSINPATGQLIAEWQHDRRPPWLAVDYWWEVTDSAGNSYATPIVEGEYADLTREWIRMENDDIVVVSVGLPELAAQLALDAMVAQREIFREAWGELLPYKPRAILIGRLDVWEEWQPGLTNPNVIGTTNGTWGAVVQRVSGSDLTDLAFGTVLHEVAHLYQDCCAAGLPDRELVQRRQRDLL
;
A
#
# COMPACT_ATOMS: atom_id res chain seq x y z
N MET A 1 -7.76 9.36 0.55
CA MET A 1 -7.37 10.13 1.77
C MET A 1 -6.25 9.32 2.37
N PRO A 2 -5.05 9.89 2.53
CA PRO A 2 -3.92 9.12 3.05
C PRO A 2 -4.27 8.53 4.42
N PRO A 3 -3.76 7.33 4.74
CA PRO A 3 -3.94 6.72 6.05
C PRO A 3 -3.55 7.71 7.16
N GLN A 4 -4.39 7.88 8.18
CA GLN A 4 -4.04 8.72 9.31
C GLN A 4 -2.75 8.20 9.95
N GLY A 5 -1.70 9.03 9.99
CA GLY A 5 -0.41 8.69 10.58
C GLY A 5 0.77 8.60 9.61
N ILE A 6 0.54 8.68 8.30
CA ILE A 6 1.64 8.79 7.31
C ILE A 6 1.82 10.25 6.95
N THR A 7 2.94 10.85 7.37
CA THR A 7 3.34 12.20 6.98
C THR A 7 4.76 12.18 6.42
N PRO A 8 5.07 12.95 5.36
CA PRO A 8 6.45 13.21 5.00
C PRO A 8 7.12 13.86 6.22
N ASN A 9 8.17 13.24 6.75
CA ASN A 9 8.84 13.75 7.94
C ASN A 9 10.28 14.11 7.61
N ILE A 10 10.53 15.40 7.43
CA ILE A 10 11.87 15.96 7.56
C ILE A 10 11.96 16.54 8.98
N PRO A 11 12.79 15.98 9.88
CA PRO A 11 12.92 16.48 11.24
C PRO A 11 13.26 17.98 11.26
N GLY A 12 12.45 18.77 11.97
CA GLY A 12 12.60 20.22 12.05
C GLY A 12 12.07 21.00 10.83
N GLY A 13 11.43 20.33 9.89
CA GLY A 13 10.83 20.95 8.71
C GLY A 13 9.48 21.62 9.01
N VAL A 14 9.09 22.55 8.14
CA VAL A 14 7.83 23.31 8.18
C VAL A 14 6.94 22.89 7.02
N VAL A 15 5.68 22.61 7.31
CA VAL A 15 4.68 22.25 6.28
C VAL A 15 4.35 23.48 5.43
N ASP A 16 4.37 23.33 4.10
CA ASP A 16 3.97 24.38 3.16
C ASP A 16 2.48 24.33 2.80
N GLU A 17 2.01 25.30 2.02
CA GLU A 17 0.59 25.45 1.66
C GLU A 17 0.01 24.29 0.87
N VAL A 18 0.85 23.48 0.21
CA VAL A 18 0.42 22.33 -0.59
C VAL A 18 0.61 21.00 0.14
N GLY A 19 1.05 21.03 1.40
CA GLY A 19 1.24 19.85 2.25
C GLY A 19 2.61 19.19 2.12
N GLY A 20 3.58 19.84 1.48
CA GLY A 20 4.99 19.44 1.48
C GLY A 20 5.70 19.93 2.73
N VAL A 21 6.90 19.43 3.00
CA VAL A 21 7.69 19.80 4.20
C VAL A 21 9.02 20.39 3.76
N LYS A 22 9.32 21.62 4.18
CA LYS A 22 10.57 22.33 3.86
C LYS A 22 11.52 22.34 5.06
N LEU A 23 12.81 22.19 4.81
CA LEU A 23 13.87 22.42 5.79
C LEU A 23 14.98 23.28 5.15
N GLY A 24 15.40 24.34 5.84
CA GLY A 24 16.38 25.30 5.33
C GLY A 24 15.81 26.72 5.30
N ASP A 25 16.21 27.52 4.30
CA ASP A 25 15.72 28.88 4.14
C ASP A 25 14.21 28.88 3.77
N PRO A 26 13.34 29.50 4.58
CA PRO A 26 11.89 29.51 4.33
C PRO A 26 11.48 30.24 3.05
N ASN A 27 12.35 31.11 2.50
CA ASN A 27 12.06 31.86 1.27
C ASN A 27 12.31 31.04 0.00
N VAL A 28 12.87 29.83 0.12
CA VAL A 28 13.08 28.95 -1.01
C VAL A 28 11.74 28.46 -1.55
N THR A 29 11.55 28.74 -2.83
CA THR A 29 10.37 28.30 -3.58
C THR A 29 10.70 26.98 -4.27
N TRP A 30 9.88 25.98 -3.99
CA TRP A 30 9.93 24.67 -4.63
C TRP A 30 8.76 24.58 -5.60
N THR A 31 9.02 24.21 -6.86
CA THR A 31 7.98 24.10 -7.89
C THR A 31 7.99 22.71 -8.47
N ILE A 32 6.86 22.03 -8.39
CA ILE A 32 6.66 20.71 -8.98
C ILE A 32 5.89 20.88 -10.27
N SER A 33 6.51 20.49 -11.39
CA SER A 33 5.91 20.60 -12.71
C SER A 33 5.18 19.32 -13.11
N GLU A 34 5.69 18.16 -12.70
CA GLU A 34 5.14 16.87 -13.08
C GLU A 34 5.44 15.81 -12.02
N ARG A 35 4.53 14.84 -11.87
CA ARG A 35 4.75 13.62 -11.12
C ARG A 35 4.20 12.45 -11.91
N THR A 36 4.93 11.36 -11.96
CA THR A 36 4.49 10.13 -12.61
C THR A 36 4.72 8.93 -11.71
N PHE A 37 3.82 7.96 -11.81
CA PHE A 37 3.96 6.65 -11.21
C PHE A 37 3.58 5.61 -12.25
N GLN A 38 4.40 4.59 -12.41
CA GLN A 38 4.14 3.48 -13.32
C GLN A 38 4.35 2.16 -12.59
N SER A 39 3.31 1.35 -12.52
CA SER A 39 3.46 -0.07 -12.22
C SER A 39 4.10 -0.77 -13.42
N ARG A 40 5.13 -1.57 -13.16
CA ARG A 40 5.79 -2.44 -14.11
C ARG A 40 5.65 -3.90 -13.68
N TYR A 41 4.54 -4.28 -13.04
CA TYR A 41 4.33 -5.65 -12.57
C TYR A 41 4.62 -6.67 -13.69
N PRO A 42 5.38 -7.75 -13.43
CA PRO A 42 5.96 -8.11 -12.13
C PRO A 42 7.31 -7.44 -11.82
N ASP A 43 7.92 -6.71 -12.73
CA ASP A 43 9.29 -6.19 -12.65
C ASP A 43 9.51 -5.07 -11.61
N GLY A 44 8.44 -4.49 -11.07
CA GLY A 44 8.47 -3.49 -10.00
C GLY A 44 7.79 -2.17 -10.36
N MET A 45 8.35 -1.03 -9.96
CA MET A 45 7.69 0.27 -10.09
C MET A 45 8.67 1.35 -10.54
N THR A 46 8.17 2.35 -11.25
CA THR A 46 8.91 3.57 -11.60
C THR A 46 8.20 4.79 -11.04
N PHE A 47 8.98 5.62 -10.34
CA PHE A 47 8.56 6.91 -9.81
C PHE A 47 9.29 8.00 -10.60
N GLY A 48 8.54 9.01 -11.04
CA GLY A 48 9.09 10.19 -11.70
C GLY A 48 8.65 11.48 -11.02
N LEU A 49 9.55 12.45 -10.98
CA LEU A 49 9.28 13.80 -10.46
C LEU A 49 10.05 14.82 -11.30
N SER A 50 9.39 15.89 -11.71
CA SER A 50 10.03 17.08 -12.26
C SER A 50 9.85 18.23 -11.27
N ILE A 51 10.96 18.67 -10.66
CA ILE A 51 10.96 19.65 -9.57
C ILE A 51 12.12 20.63 -9.68
N SER A 52 11.89 21.90 -9.31
CA SER A 52 12.91 22.93 -9.21
C SER A 52 12.94 23.60 -7.83
N SER A 53 14.12 24.11 -7.45
CA SER A 53 14.34 24.99 -6.30
C SER A 53 14.79 26.36 -6.79
N SER A 54 14.31 27.43 -6.16
CA SER A 54 14.80 28.79 -6.42
C SER A 54 16.21 29.06 -5.89
N ALA A 55 16.77 28.16 -5.07
CA ALA A 55 18.08 28.33 -4.44
C ALA A 55 19.20 27.50 -5.09
N GLY A 56 18.88 26.62 -6.04
CA GLY A 56 19.89 25.87 -6.78
C GLY A 56 19.36 24.62 -7.47
N GLU A 57 20.28 23.90 -8.11
CA GLU A 57 19.99 22.62 -8.77
C GLU A 57 19.76 21.52 -7.73
N ILE A 58 18.96 20.51 -8.10
CA ILE A 58 18.74 19.33 -7.25
C ILE A 58 19.98 18.46 -7.26
N GLN A 59 20.56 18.19 -6.08
CA GLN A 59 21.75 17.35 -5.94
C GLN A 59 21.46 15.96 -5.37
N GLN A 60 20.42 15.85 -4.55
CA GLN A 60 20.03 14.58 -3.94
C GLN A 60 18.53 14.41 -4.05
N ALA A 61 18.11 13.17 -4.30
CA ALA A 61 16.72 12.80 -4.38
C ALA A 61 16.54 11.33 -3.98
N ARG A 62 15.51 11.04 -3.20
CA ARG A 62 15.01 9.69 -2.96
C ARG A 62 13.48 9.71 -2.94
N VAL A 63 12.87 8.63 -3.38
CA VAL A 63 11.45 8.37 -3.14
C VAL A 63 11.32 7.56 -1.85
N VAL A 64 10.35 7.93 -1.04
CA VAL A 64 9.88 7.15 0.10
C VAL A 64 8.49 6.66 -0.24
N PHE A 65 8.22 5.38 0.00
CA PHE A 65 6.91 4.81 -0.28
C PHE A 65 6.51 3.72 0.71
N THR A 66 5.21 3.54 0.84
CA THR A 66 4.58 2.64 1.79
C THR A 66 3.33 2.01 1.18
N HIS A 67 3.01 0.79 1.59
CA HIS A 67 1.76 0.11 1.23
C HIS A 67 0.73 0.12 2.36
N ALA A 68 1.22 0.27 3.59
CA ALA A 68 0.45 0.32 4.83
C ALA A 68 1.31 0.97 5.91
N ILE A 69 0.68 1.49 6.97
CA ILE A 69 1.32 2.32 8.00
C ILE A 69 2.58 1.67 8.63
N THR A 70 2.63 0.35 8.71
CA THR A 70 3.76 -0.40 9.30
C THR A 70 4.93 -0.60 8.33
N SER A 71 4.80 -0.18 7.08
CA SER A 71 5.84 -0.29 6.05
C SER A 71 6.40 1.08 5.69
N GLN A 72 7.71 1.16 5.52
CA GLN A 72 8.37 2.30 4.90
C GLN A 72 9.55 1.78 4.09
N ASN A 73 9.58 2.14 2.81
CA ASN A 73 10.62 1.78 1.88
C ASN A 73 11.24 3.07 1.35
N THR A 74 12.53 3.04 1.04
CA THR A 74 13.23 4.17 0.44
C THR A 74 14.00 3.70 -0.79
N GLN A 75 14.02 4.51 -1.83
CA GLN A 75 14.74 4.24 -3.06
C GLN A 75 15.41 5.53 -3.55
N PRO A 76 16.75 5.59 -3.61
CA PRO A 76 17.44 6.73 -4.21
C PRO A 76 17.07 6.92 -5.68
N ALA A 77 17.08 8.16 -6.15
CA ALA A 77 16.96 8.43 -7.59
C ALA A 77 18.16 7.83 -8.33
N GLN A 78 17.89 7.01 -9.35
CA GLN A 78 18.91 6.52 -10.27
C GLN A 78 19.33 7.59 -11.29
N SER A 79 18.44 8.53 -11.58
CA SER A 79 18.70 9.64 -12.51
C SER A 79 18.25 10.96 -11.90
N ILE A 80 19.13 11.97 -11.95
CA ILE A 80 18.86 13.37 -11.63
C ILE A 80 19.37 14.20 -12.79
N ASN A 81 18.46 14.87 -13.51
CA ASN A 81 18.82 15.81 -14.56
C ASN A 81 18.84 17.23 -13.97
N PRO A 82 20.01 17.83 -13.73
CA PRO A 82 20.11 19.14 -13.09
C PRO A 82 19.49 20.26 -13.92
N ALA A 83 19.50 20.14 -15.26
CA ALA A 83 18.99 21.17 -16.15
C ALA A 83 17.45 21.22 -16.20
N THR A 84 16.79 20.07 -16.07
CA THR A 84 15.33 19.96 -16.14
C THR A 84 14.67 19.73 -14.78
N GLY A 85 15.44 19.36 -13.76
CA GLY A 85 14.91 18.93 -12.46
C GLY A 85 14.22 17.58 -12.51
N GLN A 86 14.44 16.79 -13.57
CA GLN A 86 13.81 15.48 -13.74
C GLN A 86 14.52 14.41 -12.91
N LEU A 87 13.74 13.68 -12.13
CA LEU A 87 14.16 12.64 -11.20
C LEU A 87 13.46 11.34 -11.58
N ILE A 88 14.21 10.24 -11.61
CA ILE A 88 13.65 8.90 -11.85
C ILE A 88 14.17 7.98 -10.76
N ALA A 89 13.24 7.32 -10.07
CA ALA A 89 13.52 6.23 -9.16
C ALA A 89 12.85 4.94 -9.65
N GLU A 90 13.61 3.86 -9.70
CA GLU A 90 13.12 2.54 -10.03
C GLU A 90 13.25 1.61 -8.84
N TRP A 91 12.16 0.94 -8.51
CA TRP A 91 12.13 -0.11 -7.53
C TRP A 91 11.93 -1.45 -8.25
N GLN A 92 12.76 -2.42 -7.93
CA GLN A 92 12.76 -3.74 -8.56
C GLN A 92 11.91 -4.71 -7.76
N HIS A 93 11.33 -5.70 -8.45
CA HIS A 93 10.54 -6.76 -7.85
C HIS A 93 11.15 -7.39 -6.59
N ASP A 94 10.35 -7.53 -5.52
CA ASP A 94 10.74 -8.22 -4.28
C ASP A 94 9.74 -9.30 -3.81
N ARG A 95 8.96 -9.90 -4.72
CA ARG A 95 7.86 -10.85 -4.43
C ARG A 95 6.62 -10.23 -3.78
N ARG A 96 6.48 -8.91 -3.78
CA ARG A 96 5.19 -8.27 -3.48
C ARG A 96 4.10 -8.70 -4.48
N PRO A 97 2.89 -8.99 -3.99
CA PRO A 97 1.75 -9.29 -4.86
C PRO A 97 1.35 -8.08 -5.69
N PRO A 98 0.61 -8.28 -6.80
CA PRO A 98 0.03 -7.17 -7.54
C PRO A 98 -1.06 -6.48 -6.72
N TRP A 99 -1.47 -5.31 -7.19
CA TRP A 99 -2.57 -4.50 -6.67
C TRP A 99 -2.38 -3.95 -5.27
N LEU A 100 -1.14 -3.78 -4.80
CA LEU A 100 -0.89 -3.06 -3.54
C LEU A 100 -1.09 -1.55 -3.71
N ALA A 101 -1.67 -0.90 -2.69
CA ALA A 101 -1.66 0.57 -2.60
C ALA A 101 -0.22 1.06 -2.47
N VAL A 102 0.11 2.21 -3.03
CA VAL A 102 1.45 2.81 -2.93
C VAL A 102 1.29 4.27 -2.57
N ASP A 103 1.44 4.60 -1.31
CA ASP A 103 1.54 6.01 -0.89
C ASP A 103 3.01 6.40 -0.97
N TYR A 104 3.33 7.43 -1.74
CA TYR A 104 4.71 7.83 -1.97
C TYR A 104 4.91 9.35 -1.96
N TRP A 105 6.12 9.75 -1.61
CA TRP A 105 6.59 11.14 -1.70
C TRP A 105 8.08 11.16 -2.02
N TRP A 106 8.55 12.28 -2.51
CA TRP A 106 9.96 12.49 -2.76
C TRP A 106 10.58 13.35 -1.67
N GLU A 107 11.81 13.02 -1.29
CA GLU A 107 12.68 13.86 -0.48
C GLU A 107 13.85 14.30 -1.34
N VAL A 108 14.01 15.61 -1.50
CA VAL A 108 15.02 16.22 -2.35
C VAL A 108 15.85 17.23 -1.57
N THR A 109 17.11 17.42 -1.99
CA THR A 109 18.00 18.43 -1.46
C THR A 109 18.68 19.17 -2.61
N ASP A 110 18.65 20.51 -2.56
CA ASP A 110 19.30 21.37 -3.54
C ASP A 110 20.78 21.63 -3.22
N SER A 111 21.48 22.30 -4.15
CA SER A 111 22.90 22.63 -4.02
C SER A 111 23.23 23.61 -2.91
N ALA A 112 22.24 24.34 -2.39
CA ALA A 112 22.39 25.26 -1.27
C ALA A 112 22.13 24.57 0.09
N GLY A 113 21.80 23.28 0.08
CA GLY A 113 21.54 22.47 1.28
C GLY A 113 20.11 22.56 1.79
N ASN A 114 19.19 23.20 1.07
CA ASN A 114 17.78 23.21 1.43
C ASN A 114 17.15 21.88 1.03
N SER A 115 16.25 21.37 1.87
CA SER A 115 15.56 20.11 1.64
C SER A 115 14.05 20.30 1.56
N TYR A 116 13.41 19.43 0.78
CA TYR A 116 11.97 19.42 0.61
C TYR A 116 11.43 18.01 0.48
N ALA A 117 10.37 17.73 1.22
CA ALA A 117 9.55 16.54 1.04
C ALA A 117 8.26 16.94 0.33
N THR A 118 7.93 16.27 -0.76
CA THR A 118 6.69 16.55 -1.48
C THR A 118 5.48 16.09 -0.68
N PRO A 119 4.28 16.64 -0.96
CA PRO A 119 3.03 16.02 -0.52
C PRO A 119 2.97 14.54 -0.94
N ILE A 120 2.29 13.72 -0.14
CA ILE A 120 2.03 12.31 -0.44
C ILE A 120 1.10 12.20 -1.65
N VAL A 121 1.39 11.23 -2.52
CA VAL A 121 0.58 10.86 -3.66
C VAL A 121 0.26 9.37 -3.59
N GLU A 122 -0.96 9.02 -3.95
CA GLU A 122 -1.43 7.63 -4.02
C GLU A 122 -1.12 7.05 -5.43
N GLY A 123 -0.60 5.83 -5.46
CA GLY A 123 -0.37 5.00 -6.65
C GLY A 123 -0.81 3.55 -6.37
N GLU A 124 -0.69 2.68 -7.37
CA GLU A 124 -1.09 1.29 -7.23
C GLU A 124 -0.16 0.37 -8.02
N TYR A 125 0.42 -0.62 -7.36
CA TYR A 125 1.29 -1.62 -7.99
C TYR A 125 0.46 -2.65 -8.77
N ALA A 126 -0.26 -2.19 -9.79
CA ALA A 126 -1.25 -2.95 -10.55
C ALA A 126 -0.63 -3.96 -11.52
N ASP A 127 -1.27 -5.12 -11.67
CA ASP A 127 -1.03 -6.04 -12.79
C ASP A 127 -1.96 -5.71 -13.95
N LEU A 128 -1.42 -5.00 -14.93
CA LEU A 128 -2.16 -4.57 -16.13
C LEU A 128 -1.98 -5.55 -17.32
N THR A 129 -1.31 -6.69 -17.10
CA THR A 129 -1.01 -7.65 -18.18
C THR A 129 -2.19 -8.57 -18.49
N ARG A 130 -3.24 -8.54 -17.65
CA ARG A 130 -4.43 -9.37 -17.75
C ARG A 130 -5.64 -8.67 -17.11
N GLU A 131 -6.81 -9.18 -17.40
CA GLU A 131 -8.05 -8.68 -16.82
C GLU A 131 -8.24 -9.19 -15.39
N TRP A 132 -8.57 -8.25 -14.50
CA TRP A 132 -8.92 -8.49 -13.10
C TRP A 132 -10.30 -7.92 -12.83
N ILE A 133 -11.10 -8.63 -12.05
CA ILE A 133 -12.33 -8.08 -11.48
C ILE A 133 -11.92 -7.25 -10.28
N ARG A 134 -12.25 -5.95 -10.29
CA ARG A 134 -12.05 -5.06 -9.15
C ARG A 134 -13.40 -4.58 -8.63
N MET A 135 -13.58 -4.71 -7.32
CA MET A 135 -14.70 -4.15 -6.58
C MET A 135 -14.19 -3.47 -5.32
N GLU A 136 -14.85 -2.41 -4.89
CA GLU A 136 -14.42 -1.62 -3.73
C GLU A 136 -15.62 -0.97 -3.06
N ASN A 137 -15.59 -0.93 -1.72
CA ASN A 137 -16.49 -0.12 -0.89
C ASN A 137 -15.65 0.67 0.13
N ASP A 138 -16.27 1.26 1.15
CA ASP A 138 -15.55 2.02 2.18
C ASP A 138 -14.68 1.15 3.11
N ASP A 139 -14.91 -0.17 3.14
CA ASP A 139 -14.27 -1.12 4.06
C ASP A 139 -13.13 -1.91 3.43
N ILE A 140 -13.17 -2.18 2.12
CA ILE A 140 -12.19 -3.07 1.47
C ILE A 140 -12.08 -2.79 -0.04
N VAL A 141 -10.89 -3.04 -0.59
CA VAL A 141 -10.69 -3.26 -2.04
C VAL A 141 -10.57 -4.76 -2.28
N VAL A 142 -11.35 -5.31 -3.19
CA VAL A 142 -11.25 -6.69 -3.62
C VAL A 142 -10.87 -6.74 -5.10
N VAL A 143 -9.75 -7.37 -5.39
CA VAL A 143 -9.29 -7.67 -6.75
C VAL A 143 -9.23 -9.18 -6.92
N SER A 144 -9.76 -9.69 -8.03
CA SER A 144 -9.77 -11.13 -8.28
C SER A 144 -9.50 -11.48 -9.73
N VAL A 145 -8.92 -12.65 -9.95
CA VAL A 145 -8.63 -13.19 -11.28
C VAL A 145 -9.02 -14.65 -11.34
N GLY A 146 -9.70 -15.06 -12.41
CA GLY A 146 -10.16 -16.45 -12.58
C GLY A 146 -11.25 -16.89 -11.61
N LEU A 147 -11.94 -15.93 -10.98
CA LEU A 147 -13.11 -16.16 -10.12
C LEU A 147 -14.33 -15.43 -10.69
N PRO A 148 -15.56 -15.90 -10.39
CA PRO A 148 -16.75 -15.15 -10.75
C PRO A 148 -16.82 -13.84 -9.95
N GLU A 149 -17.45 -12.83 -10.54
CA GLU A 149 -17.70 -11.52 -9.91
C GLU A 149 -18.37 -11.63 -8.53
N LEU A 150 -19.23 -12.64 -8.37
CA LEU A 150 -19.87 -12.96 -7.10
C LEU A 150 -18.88 -13.15 -5.94
N ALA A 151 -17.68 -13.68 -6.18
CA ALA A 151 -16.68 -13.84 -5.13
C ALA A 151 -16.23 -12.49 -4.55
N ALA A 152 -16.01 -11.50 -5.42
CA ALA A 152 -15.64 -10.16 -4.99
C ALA A 152 -16.82 -9.46 -4.28
N GLN A 153 -18.03 -9.59 -4.82
CA GLN A 153 -19.23 -8.99 -4.20
C GLN A 153 -19.49 -9.55 -2.79
N LEU A 154 -19.40 -10.88 -2.61
CA LEU A 154 -19.60 -11.49 -1.30
C LEU A 154 -18.55 -11.01 -0.28
N ALA A 155 -17.30 -10.81 -0.71
CA ALA A 155 -16.25 -10.28 0.17
C ALA A 155 -16.51 -8.82 0.58
N LEU A 156 -17.07 -8.00 -0.32
CA LEU A 156 -17.54 -6.64 0.03
C LEU A 156 -18.66 -6.71 1.07
N ASP A 157 -19.68 -7.55 0.83
CA ASP A 157 -20.83 -7.70 1.71
C ASP A 157 -20.41 -8.20 3.10
N ALA A 158 -19.50 -9.17 3.16
CA ALA A 158 -18.92 -9.69 4.39
C ALA A 158 -18.21 -8.59 5.19
N MET A 159 -17.41 -7.75 4.53
CA MET A 159 -16.71 -6.64 5.19
C MET A 159 -17.67 -5.57 5.74
N VAL A 160 -18.75 -5.25 5.01
CA VAL A 160 -19.79 -4.34 5.51
C VAL A 160 -20.48 -4.94 6.74
N ALA A 161 -20.86 -6.22 6.69
CA ALA A 161 -21.49 -6.91 7.81
C ALA A 161 -20.57 -6.99 9.04
N GLN A 162 -19.26 -7.11 8.82
CA GLN A 162 -18.26 -7.24 9.88
C GLN A 162 -17.79 -5.89 10.45
N ARG A 163 -18.05 -4.76 9.79
CA ARG A 163 -17.51 -3.44 10.12
C ARG A 163 -17.67 -3.06 11.58
N GLU A 164 -18.89 -3.16 12.12
CA GLU A 164 -19.17 -2.80 13.51
C GLU A 164 -18.53 -3.78 14.50
N ILE A 165 -18.49 -5.08 14.17
CA ILE A 165 -17.83 -6.10 14.98
C ILE A 165 -16.32 -5.82 15.06
N PHE A 166 -15.68 -5.46 13.94
CA PHE A 166 -14.27 -5.06 13.95
C PHE A 166 -14.04 -3.79 14.76
N ARG A 167 -14.89 -2.77 14.62
CA ARG A 167 -14.75 -1.55 15.44
C ARG A 167 -14.90 -1.85 16.93
N GLU A 168 -15.89 -2.64 17.33
CA GLU A 168 -16.10 -3.02 18.73
C GLU A 168 -14.97 -3.90 19.28
N ALA A 169 -14.42 -4.79 18.45
CA ALA A 169 -13.32 -5.67 18.85
C ALA A 169 -11.99 -4.93 19.01
N TRP A 170 -11.71 -3.95 18.15
CA TRP A 170 -10.41 -3.28 18.02
C TRP A 170 -10.39 -1.82 18.46
N GLY A 171 -11.53 -1.27 18.87
CA GLY A 171 -11.70 0.13 19.26
C GLY A 171 -11.86 1.08 18.06
N GLU A 172 -11.06 0.87 17.02
CA GLU A 172 -11.10 1.65 15.78
C GLU A 172 -11.01 0.73 14.54
N LEU A 173 -11.43 1.24 13.39
CA LEU A 173 -11.21 0.55 12.12
C LEU A 173 -9.75 0.68 11.65
N LEU A 174 -9.35 -0.15 10.69
CA LEU A 174 -8.05 0.02 10.04
C LEU A 174 -7.90 1.46 9.53
N PRO A 175 -6.76 2.11 9.78
CA PRO A 175 -6.52 3.47 9.32
C PRO A 175 -6.23 3.54 7.80
N TYR A 176 -6.29 2.40 7.11
CA TYR A 176 -6.18 2.24 5.66
C TYR A 176 -7.23 1.23 5.18
N LYS A 177 -7.57 1.27 3.89
CA LYS A 177 -8.50 0.31 3.29
C LYS A 177 -7.74 -1.00 2.98
N PRO A 178 -8.01 -2.12 3.66
CA PRO A 178 -7.36 -3.39 3.37
C PRO A 178 -7.65 -3.86 1.94
N ARG A 179 -6.77 -4.70 1.41
CA ARG A 179 -6.88 -5.25 0.06
C ARG A 179 -6.97 -6.76 0.09
N ALA A 180 -8.02 -7.35 -0.48
CA ALA A 180 -8.09 -8.78 -0.72
C ALA A 180 -7.80 -9.08 -2.19
N ILE A 181 -6.73 -9.85 -2.43
CA ILE A 181 -6.26 -10.27 -3.75
C ILE A 181 -6.57 -11.76 -3.89
N LEU A 182 -7.61 -12.09 -4.65
CA LEU A 182 -8.14 -13.44 -4.77
C LEU A 182 -7.74 -14.07 -6.11
N ILE A 183 -6.88 -15.09 -6.06
CA ILE A 183 -6.28 -15.70 -7.24
C ILE A 183 -6.89 -17.09 -7.47
N GLY A 184 -7.84 -17.15 -8.42
CA GLY A 184 -8.47 -18.39 -8.88
C GLY A 184 -7.65 -19.19 -9.91
N ARG A 185 -6.57 -18.57 -10.42
CA ARG A 185 -5.73 -19.08 -11.49
C ARG A 185 -4.37 -19.53 -10.97
N LEU A 186 -4.05 -20.81 -11.11
CA LEU A 186 -2.77 -21.38 -10.66
C LEU A 186 -1.58 -20.73 -11.37
N ASP A 187 -1.68 -20.45 -12.66
CA ASP A 187 -0.59 -19.84 -13.43
C ASP A 187 -0.25 -18.42 -12.94
N VAL A 188 -1.28 -17.64 -12.56
CA VAL A 188 -1.08 -16.31 -11.96
C VAL A 188 -0.49 -16.42 -10.55
N TRP A 189 -0.92 -17.41 -9.77
CA TRP A 189 -0.35 -17.68 -8.46
C TRP A 189 1.14 -18.05 -8.55
N GLU A 190 1.50 -18.92 -9.49
CA GLU A 190 2.88 -19.40 -9.70
C GLU A 190 3.79 -18.32 -10.28
N GLU A 191 3.27 -17.39 -11.08
CA GLU A 191 4.03 -16.22 -11.54
C GLU A 191 4.46 -15.35 -10.35
N TRP A 192 3.56 -15.14 -9.38
CA TRP A 192 3.83 -14.34 -8.19
C TRP A 192 4.65 -15.11 -7.13
N GLN A 193 4.28 -16.35 -6.83
CA GLN A 193 4.89 -17.22 -5.82
C GLN A 193 5.42 -18.52 -6.45
N PRO A 194 6.51 -18.46 -7.22
CA PRO A 194 7.06 -19.63 -7.89
C PRO A 194 7.52 -20.68 -6.87
N GLY A 195 7.15 -21.94 -7.11
CA GLY A 195 7.58 -23.09 -6.31
C GLY A 195 6.81 -23.29 -5.00
N LEU A 196 5.88 -22.39 -4.64
CA LEU A 196 4.92 -22.63 -3.57
C LEU A 196 3.69 -23.36 -4.12
N THR A 197 3.90 -24.63 -4.45
CA THR A 197 2.87 -25.56 -4.94
C THR A 197 2.19 -26.33 -3.82
N ASN A 198 2.50 -26.04 -2.56
CA ASN A 198 1.88 -26.72 -1.43
C ASN A 198 0.36 -26.46 -1.48
N PRO A 199 -0.47 -27.49 -1.71
CA PRO A 199 -1.92 -27.33 -1.78
C PRO A 199 -2.53 -26.85 -0.45
N ASN A 200 -1.76 -26.87 0.64
CA ASN A 200 -2.16 -26.39 1.96
C ASN A 200 -1.82 -24.91 2.22
N VAL A 201 -1.08 -24.24 1.32
CA VAL A 201 -0.91 -22.78 1.39
C VAL A 201 -2.12 -22.16 0.69
N ILE A 202 -3.08 -21.74 1.50
CA ILE A 202 -4.38 -21.20 1.07
C ILE A 202 -4.25 -19.69 0.80
N GLY A 203 -3.31 -19.00 1.47
CA GLY A 203 -2.99 -17.61 1.21
C GLY A 203 -1.95 -17.04 2.18
N THR A 204 -1.76 -15.72 2.12
CA THR A 204 -0.85 -14.94 2.96
C THR A 204 -1.49 -13.61 3.32
N THR A 205 -1.50 -13.29 4.61
CA THR A 205 -1.73 -11.93 5.11
C THR A 205 -0.40 -11.28 5.47
N ASN A 206 -0.25 -10.00 5.12
CA ASN A 206 0.91 -9.23 5.50
C ASN A 206 0.54 -7.78 5.83
N GLY A 207 0.65 -7.40 7.10
CA GLY A 207 0.40 -6.04 7.56
C GLY A 207 1.27 -4.98 6.89
N THR A 208 2.48 -5.32 6.42
CA THR A 208 3.35 -4.38 5.68
C THR A 208 2.87 -4.12 4.26
N TRP A 209 1.99 -4.96 3.72
CA TRP A 209 1.32 -4.77 2.43
C TRP A 209 -0.07 -4.15 2.58
N GLY A 210 -0.63 -4.18 3.79
CA GLY A 210 -2.03 -3.85 4.03
C GLY A 210 -2.98 -4.77 3.28
N ALA A 211 -2.53 -6.00 2.99
CA ALA A 211 -3.19 -6.87 2.03
C ALA A 211 -3.19 -8.34 2.47
N VAL A 212 -4.21 -9.02 1.98
CA VAL A 212 -4.41 -10.45 2.02
C VAL A 212 -4.35 -10.97 0.58
N VAL A 213 -3.61 -12.05 0.34
CA VAL A 213 -3.57 -12.74 -0.96
C VAL A 213 -4.00 -14.18 -0.75
N GLN A 214 -5.06 -14.63 -1.42
CA GLN A 214 -5.58 -16.00 -1.28
C GLN A 214 -5.55 -16.72 -2.61
N ARG A 215 -5.04 -17.95 -2.61
CA ARG A 215 -5.23 -18.89 -3.71
C ARG A 215 -6.58 -19.56 -3.52
N VAL A 216 -7.44 -19.44 -4.52
CA VAL A 216 -8.81 -19.96 -4.43
C VAL A 216 -8.98 -21.06 -5.47
N SER A 217 -9.25 -22.28 -5.02
CA SER A 217 -9.79 -23.34 -5.86
C SER A 217 -11.17 -23.71 -5.29
N GLY A 218 -12.24 -23.69 -6.12
CA GLY A 218 -13.65 -23.79 -5.70
C GLY A 218 -13.94 -24.84 -4.61
N SER A 219 -14.98 -24.68 -3.78
CA SER A 219 -16.36 -24.50 -4.22
C SER A 219 -17.32 -23.88 -3.16
N ASP A 220 -16.83 -23.08 -2.22
CA ASP A 220 -17.70 -22.30 -1.34
C ASP A 220 -17.26 -20.83 -1.30
N LEU A 221 -17.88 -20.01 -2.15
CA LEU A 221 -17.60 -18.57 -2.21
C LEU A 221 -18.08 -17.83 -0.95
N THR A 222 -19.06 -18.40 -0.23
CA THR A 222 -19.56 -17.83 1.02
C THR A 222 -18.53 -18.06 2.12
N ASP A 223 -18.01 -19.27 2.27
CA ASP A 223 -16.92 -19.56 3.23
C ASP A 223 -15.64 -18.78 2.89
N LEU A 224 -15.32 -18.64 1.60
CA LEU A 224 -14.23 -17.75 1.17
C LEU A 224 -14.44 -16.32 1.68
N ALA A 225 -15.63 -15.75 1.47
CA ALA A 225 -15.89 -14.36 1.81
C ALA A 225 -16.09 -14.11 3.31
N PHE A 226 -17.00 -14.87 3.95
CA PHE A 226 -17.40 -14.69 5.34
C PHE A 226 -16.51 -15.44 6.35
N GLY A 227 -15.76 -16.45 5.90
CA GLY A 227 -14.78 -17.16 6.73
C GLY A 227 -13.37 -16.65 6.45
N THR A 228 -12.84 -16.99 5.27
CA THR A 228 -11.42 -16.80 4.95
C THR A 228 -11.01 -15.33 4.85
N VAL A 229 -11.70 -14.52 4.05
CA VAL A 229 -11.34 -13.10 3.87
C VAL A 229 -11.44 -12.35 5.20
N LEU A 230 -12.51 -12.55 5.97
CA LEU A 230 -12.66 -11.91 7.28
C LEU A 230 -11.58 -12.36 8.29
N HIS A 231 -11.28 -13.66 8.34
CA HIS A 231 -10.21 -14.20 9.19
C HIS A 231 -8.88 -13.52 8.90
N GLU A 232 -8.54 -13.39 7.63
CA GLU A 232 -7.26 -12.86 7.17
C GLU A 232 -7.18 -11.34 7.33
N VAL A 233 -8.26 -10.60 7.07
CA VAL A 233 -8.32 -9.17 7.39
C VAL A 233 -8.16 -8.94 8.90
N ALA A 234 -8.68 -9.81 9.76
CA ALA A 234 -8.46 -9.70 11.21
C ALA A 234 -6.98 -9.80 11.61
N HIS A 235 -6.13 -10.50 10.84
CA HIS A 235 -4.68 -10.48 11.04
C HIS A 235 -4.07 -9.10 10.71
N LEU A 236 -4.61 -8.33 9.77
CA LEU A 236 -4.16 -6.95 9.53
C LEU A 236 -4.44 -6.03 10.73
N TYR A 237 -5.56 -6.24 11.42
CA TYR A 237 -5.86 -5.54 12.67
C TYR A 237 -4.88 -5.89 13.79
N GLN A 238 -4.49 -7.16 13.89
CA GLN A 238 -3.43 -7.60 14.81
C GLN A 238 -2.11 -6.89 14.52
N ASP A 239 -1.71 -6.80 13.25
CA ASP A 239 -0.45 -6.20 12.86
C ASP A 239 -0.42 -4.67 13.08
N CYS A 240 -1.51 -3.94 12.77
CA CYS A 240 -1.54 -2.48 12.90
C CYS A 240 -1.67 -2.00 14.34
N CYS A 241 -2.44 -2.73 15.14
CA CYS A 241 -3.15 -2.14 16.27
C CYS A 241 -2.93 -2.90 17.59
N ALA A 242 -2.19 -4.03 17.57
CA ALA A 242 -1.75 -4.73 18.78
C ALA A 242 -0.78 -3.90 19.65
N ALA A 243 -0.27 -2.76 19.16
CA ALA A 243 0.52 -1.84 19.96
C ALA A 243 -0.32 -1.00 20.97
N GLY A 244 -1.66 -1.09 20.93
CA GLY A 244 -2.56 -0.23 21.71
C GLY A 244 -3.65 -0.90 22.55
N LEU A 245 -3.77 -2.24 22.60
CA LEU A 245 -4.84 -2.93 23.35
C LEU A 245 -4.30 -3.99 24.34
N PRO A 246 -4.98 -4.20 25.49
CA PRO A 246 -4.53 -5.10 26.54
C PRO A 246 -4.75 -6.57 26.17
N ASP A 247 -3.72 -7.37 26.50
CA ASP A 247 -3.69 -8.83 26.57
C ASP A 247 -4.04 -9.64 25.29
N ARG A 248 -3.00 -10.26 24.70
CA ARG A 248 -3.09 -11.13 23.52
C ARG A 248 -4.07 -12.29 23.69
N GLU A 249 -4.36 -12.71 24.91
CA GLU A 249 -5.27 -13.82 25.20
C GLU A 249 -6.75 -13.45 24.93
N LEU A 250 -7.13 -12.19 25.09
CA LEU A 250 -8.50 -11.69 24.87
C LEU A 250 -8.86 -11.62 23.39
N VAL A 251 -7.91 -11.20 22.55
CA VAL A 251 -8.02 -11.16 21.08
C VAL A 251 -8.19 -12.57 20.51
N GLN A 252 -7.36 -13.53 20.96
CA GLN A 252 -7.43 -14.92 20.48
C GLN A 252 -8.66 -15.68 20.97
N ARG A 253 -9.25 -15.29 22.11
CA ARG A 253 -10.55 -15.82 22.55
C ARG A 253 -11.69 -15.29 21.68
N ARG A 254 -11.73 -13.99 21.40
CA ARG A 254 -12.77 -13.40 20.54
C ARG A 254 -12.74 -13.92 19.10
N GLN A 255 -11.56 -14.19 18.53
CA GLN A 255 -11.46 -14.82 17.20
C GLN A 255 -12.05 -16.25 17.16
N ARG A 256 -11.99 -17.00 18.26
CA ARG A 256 -12.60 -18.34 18.33
C ARG A 256 -14.12 -18.31 18.50
N ASP A 257 -14.64 -17.22 19.04
CA ASP A 257 -16.09 -17.01 19.17
C ASP A 257 -16.72 -16.44 17.88
N LEU A 258 -15.89 -16.08 16.89
CA LEU A 258 -16.28 -15.52 15.58
C LEU A 258 -16.23 -16.56 14.43
N LEU A 259 -15.78 -17.79 14.70
CA LEU A 259 -15.73 -18.93 13.75
C LEU A 259 -16.65 -20.06 14.24
#